data_AF-A0A7R9ZD58-F1
#
_entry.id   AF-A0A7R9ZD58-F1
#
_cell.length_a   1.000
_cell.length_b   1.000
_cell.length_c   1.000
_cell.angle_alpha   90.00
_cell.angle_beta   90.00
_cell.angle_gamma   90.00
#
_symmetry.space_group_name_H-M   'P 1'
#
loop_
_entity.id
_entity.type
_entity.pdbx_description
1 polymer ?
#
loop_
_entity_poly.entity_id
_entity_poly.type
_entity_poly.pdbx_seq_one_letter_code
_entity_poly.pdbx_strand_id
1 'polypeptide(L)'
;RELDKRGLVRSDPFLLMHGDVVTNADVKGALEAHRARKKKDNAAIMTMLFKRVGGWDYTEGDNNEGDSAAGPATPYVRSSPLRPVSDDLVVGLDPTDAHGTRVLLYDSTPRKPSLSLPTSFFASHSRIDLRSDLLDCGIDVCSPDVLARFSDEFDYQDVRRHFVANSCAEEEEGLQNRIYAHVLGEGEYAARVHDFGTYGAVSRDLLRRWCYPVVPDNLPSGYEKRYRYQLTAGGRRFVYRETKGGGGSAG
;
A
#
# COMPACT_ATOMS: atom_id res chain seq x y z
N ARG A 1 3.77 -22.32 0.60
CA ARG A 1 3.53 -23.79 0.56
C ARG A 1 3.65 -24.35 -0.85
N GLU A 2 2.60 -24.35 -1.68
CA GLU A 2 2.68 -24.99 -3.01
C GLU A 2 3.76 -24.40 -3.94
N LEU A 3 3.97 -23.08 -3.89
CA LEU A 3 5.05 -22.42 -4.64
C LEU A 3 6.45 -22.91 -4.23
N ASP A 4 6.64 -23.16 -2.94
CA ASP A 4 7.89 -23.63 -2.34
C ASP A 4 8.13 -25.10 -2.71
N LYS A 5 7.12 -25.95 -2.49
CA LYS A 5 7.14 -27.38 -2.83
C LYS A 5 7.48 -27.64 -4.30
N ARG A 6 7.01 -26.77 -5.19
CA ARG A 6 7.26 -26.87 -6.64
C ARG A 6 8.56 -26.19 -7.07
N GLY A 7 9.21 -25.42 -6.19
CA GLY A 7 10.42 -24.66 -6.50
C GLY A 7 10.23 -23.71 -7.69
N LEU A 8 9.08 -23.04 -7.78
CA LEU A 8 8.78 -22.18 -8.93
C LEU A 8 9.49 -20.84 -8.85
N VAL A 9 9.70 -20.33 -7.63
CA VAL A 9 10.39 -19.06 -7.41
C VAL A 9 11.90 -19.28 -7.44
N ARG A 10 12.57 -18.65 -8.40
CA ARG A 10 14.03 -18.76 -8.62
C ARG A 10 14.79 -17.46 -8.34
N SER A 11 14.06 -16.35 -8.25
CA SER A 11 14.63 -15.03 -8.00
C SER A 11 14.72 -14.74 -6.50
N ASP A 12 15.80 -14.07 -6.09
CA ASP A 12 15.94 -13.47 -4.77
C ASP A 12 16.35 -12.00 -4.89
N PRO A 13 15.51 -11.03 -4.46
CA PRO A 13 14.13 -11.23 -4.01
C PRO A 13 13.16 -11.51 -5.17
N PHE A 14 11.93 -11.89 -4.84
CA PHE A 14 10.78 -11.96 -5.74
C PHE A 14 9.69 -10.97 -5.32
N LEU A 15 8.78 -10.64 -6.24
CA LEU A 15 7.62 -9.78 -5.97
C LEU A 15 6.41 -10.65 -5.60
N LEU A 16 5.79 -10.37 -4.46
CA LEU A 16 4.48 -10.89 -4.08
C LEU A 16 3.46 -9.75 -4.19
N MET A 17 2.39 -9.96 -4.96
CA MET A 17 1.41 -8.91 -5.23
C MET A 17 0.00 -9.51 -5.23
N HIS A 18 -0.95 -8.81 -4.63
CA HIS A 18 -2.36 -9.18 -4.72
C HIS A 18 -2.93 -8.89 -6.12
N GLY A 19 -3.84 -9.72 -6.60
CA GLY A 19 -4.41 -9.60 -7.94
C GLY A 19 -5.37 -8.43 -8.15
N ASP A 20 -5.75 -7.72 -7.09
CA ASP A 20 -6.72 -6.61 -7.06
C ASP A 20 -6.05 -5.23 -6.90
N VAL A 21 -4.73 -5.15 -7.12
CA VAL A 21 -3.94 -3.93 -6.96
C VAL A 21 -3.92 -3.12 -8.27
N VAL A 22 -4.15 -1.81 -8.16
CA VAL A 22 -3.94 -0.82 -9.24
C VAL A 22 -2.78 0.08 -8.83
N THR A 23 -1.73 0.13 -9.65
CA THR A 23 -0.49 0.84 -9.28
C THR A 23 0.30 1.35 -10.49
N ASN A 24 1.03 2.45 -10.30
CA ASN A 24 2.11 2.93 -11.17
C ASN A 24 3.45 3.01 -10.43
N ALA A 25 3.54 2.47 -9.19
CA ALA A 25 4.70 2.58 -8.33
C ALA A 25 5.95 1.93 -8.95
N ASP A 26 7.09 2.62 -8.84
CA ASP A 26 8.39 2.08 -9.23
C ASP A 26 9.00 1.26 -8.09
N VAL A 27 8.84 -0.05 -8.19
CA VAL A 27 9.36 -1.00 -7.20
C VAL A 27 10.89 -1.15 -7.22
N LYS A 28 11.60 -0.55 -8.19
CA LYS A 28 13.06 -0.72 -8.33
C LYS A 28 13.82 -0.24 -7.10
N GLY A 29 13.47 0.93 -6.56
CA GLY A 29 14.09 1.45 -5.34
C GLY A 29 13.88 0.52 -4.14
N ALA A 30 12.67 0.00 -3.99
CA ALA A 30 12.35 -0.98 -2.94
C ALA A 30 13.14 -2.28 -3.08
N LEU A 31 13.28 -2.80 -4.31
CA LEU A 31 14.06 -4.00 -4.64
C LEU A 31 15.55 -3.83 -4.33
N GLU A 32 16.15 -2.72 -4.74
CA GLU A 32 17.57 -2.42 -4.49
C GLU A 32 17.84 -2.27 -3.00
N ALA A 33 16.99 -1.53 -2.30
CA ALA A 33 17.08 -1.36 -0.84
C ALA A 33 16.94 -2.70 -0.12
N HIS A 34 15.99 -3.55 -0.53
CA HIS A 34 15.81 -4.89 0.02
C HIS A 34 17.05 -5.77 -0.17
N ARG A 35 17.62 -5.80 -1.40
CA ARG A 35 18.87 -6.54 -1.68
C ARG A 35 20.03 -6.05 -0.83
N ALA A 36 20.16 -4.73 -0.65
CA ALA A 36 21.21 -4.14 0.15
C ALA A 36 21.07 -4.50 1.64
N ARG A 37 19.84 -4.53 2.16
CA ARG A 37 19.55 -4.99 3.52
C ARG A 37 19.85 -6.47 3.70
N LYS A 38 19.30 -7.33 2.84
CA LYS A 38 19.43 -8.79 2.92
C LYS A 38 20.89 -9.26 2.98
N LYS A 39 21.79 -8.58 2.27
CA LYS A 39 23.24 -8.87 2.31
C LYS A 39 23.88 -8.62 3.69
N LYS A 40 23.35 -7.67 4.45
CA LYS A 40 23.86 -7.29 5.78
C LYS A 40 23.13 -8.04 6.89
N ASP A 41 21.87 -8.38 6.64
CA ASP A 41 20.97 -8.99 7.59
C ASP A 41 20.13 -10.08 6.91
N ASN A 42 20.46 -11.34 7.19
CA ASN A 42 19.73 -12.48 6.66
C ASN A 42 18.30 -12.56 7.19
N ALA A 43 17.99 -11.92 8.32
CA ALA A 43 16.64 -11.87 8.88
C ALA A 43 15.72 -10.88 8.15
N ALA A 44 16.27 -9.99 7.31
CA ALA A 44 15.49 -9.04 6.52
C ALA A 44 14.81 -9.72 5.32
N ILE A 45 13.67 -10.37 5.54
CA ILE A 45 13.04 -11.26 4.55
C ILE A 45 11.88 -10.65 3.77
N MET A 46 11.33 -9.51 4.20
CA MET A 46 10.20 -8.87 3.53
C MET A 46 10.31 -7.34 3.55
N THR A 47 9.84 -6.69 2.48
CA THR A 47 9.64 -5.24 2.41
C THR A 47 8.27 -4.95 1.83
N MET A 48 7.41 -4.36 2.66
CA MET A 48 6.03 -4.02 2.32
C MET A 48 5.95 -2.60 1.76
N LEU A 49 5.15 -2.42 0.71
CA LEU A 49 4.90 -1.10 0.13
C LEU A 49 3.66 -0.46 0.78
N PHE A 50 3.80 0.78 1.21
CA PHE A 50 2.74 1.57 1.81
C PHE A 50 2.51 2.86 1.05
N LYS A 51 1.25 3.26 0.91
CA LYS A 51 0.88 4.57 0.38
C LYS A 51 0.36 5.43 1.51
N ARG A 52 0.92 6.63 1.65
CA ARG A 52 0.33 7.62 2.55
C ARG A 52 -1.05 8.03 2.03
N VAL A 53 -2.08 7.83 2.85
CA VAL A 53 -3.47 8.22 2.59
C VAL A 53 -4.08 8.79 3.87
N GLY A 54 -4.70 9.96 3.80
CA GLY A 54 -5.41 10.57 4.95
C GLY A 54 -4.56 10.67 6.22
N GLY A 55 -3.88 11.80 6.43
CA GLY A 55 -3.31 12.14 7.73
C GLY A 55 -4.33 12.84 8.61
N TRP A 56 -4.00 13.09 9.88
CA TRP A 56 -4.63 14.17 10.64
C TRP A 56 -4.38 15.51 9.95
N ASP A 57 -5.13 15.80 8.90
CA ASP A 57 -5.28 17.15 8.42
C ASP A 57 -6.22 17.83 9.43
N TYR A 58 -5.61 18.56 10.38
CA TYR A 58 -6.25 19.75 10.92
C TYR A 58 -6.46 20.69 9.73
N THR A 59 -7.52 20.48 8.96
CA THR A 59 -8.03 21.56 8.15
C THR A 59 -8.58 22.57 9.16
N GLU A 60 -7.78 23.58 9.50
CA GLU A 60 -8.33 24.87 9.88
C GLU A 60 -9.48 25.15 8.91
N GLY A 61 -10.63 25.51 9.49
CA GLY A 61 -11.91 25.56 8.79
C GLY A 61 -11.76 26.07 7.36
N ASP A 62 -12.27 25.27 6.43
CA ASP A 62 -12.73 25.81 5.16
C ASP A 62 -13.81 26.84 5.53
N ASN A 63 -13.39 28.10 5.69
CA ASN A 63 -14.24 29.25 5.93
C ASN A 63 -15.02 29.52 4.64
N ASN A 64 -15.85 28.57 4.22
CA ASN A 64 -16.97 28.86 3.35
C ASN A 64 -18.04 29.51 4.23
N GLU A 65 -18.04 30.84 4.20
CA GLU A 65 -19.13 31.68 4.65
C GLU A 65 -20.45 31.16 4.06
N GLY A 66 -21.35 30.66 4.91
CA GLY A 66 -22.65 30.21 4.43
C GLY A 66 -23.59 29.54 5.43
N ASP A 67 -23.14 29.06 6.59
CA ASP A 67 -24.08 28.44 7.54
C ASP A 67 -23.69 28.72 8.99
N SER A 68 -24.40 29.68 9.61
CA SER A 68 -24.18 30.15 10.98
C SER A 68 -24.84 29.23 12.02
N ALA A 69 -24.59 27.92 11.93
CA ALA A 69 -25.15 26.94 12.86
C ALA A 69 -24.32 25.64 12.94
N ALA A 70 -23.02 25.73 13.23
CA ALA A 70 -22.22 24.56 13.58
C ALA A 70 -21.50 24.79 14.91
N GLY A 71 -21.73 23.91 15.88
CA GLY A 71 -21.02 23.86 17.16
C GLY A 71 -19.51 23.63 16.99
N PRO A 72 -18.75 23.49 18.10
CA PRO A 72 -17.29 23.40 18.04
C PRO A 72 -16.88 22.29 17.07
N ALA A 73 -16.05 22.64 16.09
CA ALA A 73 -15.58 21.75 15.03
C ALA A 73 -14.96 20.49 15.64
N THR A 74 -15.71 19.39 15.65
CA THR A 74 -15.13 18.09 15.92
C THR A 74 -14.23 17.74 14.73
N PRO A 75 -12.95 17.42 14.92
CA PRO A 75 -12.09 17.02 13.82
C PRO A 75 -12.64 15.73 13.24
N TYR A 76 -13.38 15.84 12.13
CA TYR A 76 -13.84 14.69 11.39
C TYR A 76 -12.61 14.12 10.69
N VAL A 77 -12.04 13.05 11.24
CA VAL A 77 -11.03 12.24 10.55
C VAL A 77 -11.71 11.65 9.32
N ARG A 78 -11.54 12.29 8.16
CA ARG A 78 -12.02 11.71 6.90
C ARG A 78 -11.05 10.60 6.54
N SER A 79 -11.40 9.37 6.89
CA SER A 79 -10.74 8.19 6.36
C SER A 79 -10.72 8.30 4.83
N SER A 80 -9.55 8.02 4.24
CA SER A 80 -9.39 8.08 2.79
C SER A 80 -10.44 7.19 2.11
N PRO A 81 -11.08 7.61 1.00
CA PRO A 81 -12.02 6.76 0.27
C PRO A 81 -11.35 5.52 -0.35
N LEU A 82 -10.02 5.46 -0.33
CA LEU A 82 -9.23 4.27 -0.71
C LEU A 82 -9.15 3.22 0.39
N ARG A 83 -9.54 3.55 1.63
CA ARG A 83 -9.63 2.58 2.73
C ARG A 83 -11.03 1.98 2.79
N PRO A 84 -11.16 0.64 2.85
CA PRO A 84 -12.41 0.00 3.24
C PRO A 84 -12.91 0.51 4.60
N VAL A 85 -14.22 0.43 4.85
CA VAL A 85 -14.81 0.85 6.14
C VAL A 85 -14.30 0.00 7.31
N SER A 86 -13.87 -1.23 7.04
CA SER A 86 -13.28 -2.12 8.04
C SER A 86 -11.75 -2.01 8.16
N ASP A 87 -11.11 -1.12 7.39
CA ASP A 87 -9.67 -0.94 7.42
C ASP A 87 -9.27 0.05 8.52
N ASP A 88 -8.90 -0.52 9.67
CA ASP A 88 -8.36 0.20 10.83
C ASP A 88 -6.85 -0.04 10.97
N LEU A 89 -6.13 -0.18 9.85
CA LEU A 89 -4.70 -0.48 9.87
C LEU A 89 -3.90 0.58 10.66
N VAL A 90 -3.18 0.08 11.67
CA VAL A 90 -2.14 0.82 12.39
C VAL A 90 -0.81 0.09 12.21
N VAL A 91 0.20 0.84 11.78
CA VAL A 91 1.57 0.36 11.59
C VAL A 91 2.48 1.07 12.57
N GLY A 92 3.29 0.32 13.32
CA GLY A 92 4.40 0.86 14.10
C GLY A 92 5.70 0.72 13.33
N LEU A 93 6.41 1.83 13.17
CA LEU A 93 7.64 1.90 12.39
C LEU A 93 8.80 2.39 13.25
N ASP A 94 9.97 1.79 13.07
CA ASP A 94 11.23 2.40 13.49
C ASP A 94 11.97 2.93 12.24
N PRO A 95 11.92 4.25 11.99
CA PRO A 95 12.65 4.85 10.86
C PRO A 95 14.16 4.96 11.12
N THR A 96 14.63 4.67 12.33
CA THR A 96 16.03 4.81 12.76
C THR A 96 16.84 3.52 12.72
N ASP A 97 16.21 2.38 12.41
CA ASP A 97 16.89 1.10 12.23
C ASP A 97 17.99 1.20 11.15
N ALA A 98 19.15 0.60 11.44
CA ALA A 98 20.37 0.73 10.64
C ALA A 98 20.22 0.26 9.19
N HIS A 99 19.21 -0.55 8.91
CA HIS A 99 18.95 -1.14 7.60
C HIS A 99 17.83 -0.41 6.83
N GLY A 100 17.08 0.48 7.49
CA GLY A 100 16.00 1.27 6.91
C GLY A 100 14.75 1.23 7.79
N THR A 101 13.61 1.73 7.31
CA THR A 101 12.40 1.79 8.13
C THR A 101 11.85 0.41 8.45
N ARG A 102 12.03 -0.04 9.69
CA ARG A 102 11.59 -1.36 10.16
C ARG A 102 10.13 -1.31 10.60
N VAL A 103 9.37 -2.36 10.28
CA VAL A 103 8.01 -2.56 10.77
C VAL A 103 8.10 -3.32 12.10
N LEU A 104 7.66 -2.66 13.16
CA LEU A 104 7.61 -3.22 14.52
C LEU A 104 6.22 -3.70 14.90
N LEU A 105 5.18 -3.15 14.27
CA LEU A 105 3.81 -3.51 14.55
C LEU A 105 3.00 -3.44 13.26
N TYR A 106 2.14 -4.43 13.08
CA TYR A 106 1.11 -4.44 12.05
C TYR A 106 -0.20 -4.93 12.67
N ASP A 107 -1.17 -4.02 12.87
CA ASP A 107 -2.50 -4.38 13.36
C ASP A 107 -3.56 -3.86 12.38
N SER A 108 -4.25 -4.79 11.72
CA SER A 108 -5.36 -4.50 10.81
C SER A 108 -6.68 -5.06 11.35
N THR A 109 -6.81 -5.22 12.67
CA THR A 109 -7.99 -5.80 13.30
C THR A 109 -9.12 -4.77 13.33
N PRO A 110 -10.23 -5.00 12.61
CA PRO A 110 -11.31 -4.01 12.54
C PRO A 110 -11.95 -3.79 13.92
N ARG A 111 -12.26 -2.54 14.24
CA ARG A 111 -13.00 -2.11 15.44
C ARG A 111 -12.33 -2.53 16.76
N LYS A 112 -11.02 -2.77 16.76
CA LYS A 112 -10.26 -3.04 17.98
C LYS A 112 -10.01 -1.72 18.71
N PRO A 113 -10.47 -1.56 19.97
CA PRO A 113 -10.43 -0.27 20.67
C PRO A 113 -9.05 0.08 21.23
N SER A 114 -8.13 -0.88 21.29
CA SER A 114 -6.81 -0.71 21.88
C SER A 114 -5.75 -1.47 21.10
N LEU A 115 -4.53 -0.96 21.18
CA LEU A 115 -3.34 -1.53 20.58
C LEU A 115 -2.38 -1.93 21.71
N SER A 116 -1.73 -3.08 21.57
CA SER A 116 -0.69 -3.54 22.51
C SER A 116 0.67 -3.42 21.85
N LEU A 117 1.61 -2.78 22.54
CA LEU A 117 3.01 -2.68 22.14
C LEU A 117 3.87 -3.24 23.28
N PRO A 118 4.76 -4.20 23.01
CA PRO A 118 5.69 -4.68 24.02
C PRO A 118 6.53 -3.55 24.62
N THR A 119 6.70 -3.56 25.94
CA THR A 119 7.51 -2.55 26.61
C THR A 119 8.99 -2.64 26.26
N SER A 120 9.47 -3.84 25.90
CA SER A 120 10.82 -4.11 25.39
C SER A 120 11.16 -3.28 24.15
N PHE A 121 10.17 -2.88 23.35
CA PHE A 121 10.41 -2.07 22.17
C PHE A 121 10.91 -0.67 22.50
N PHE A 122 10.48 -0.08 23.61
CA PHE A 122 10.95 1.24 24.05
C PHE A 122 12.40 1.21 24.57
N ALA A 123 12.89 0.03 24.97
CA ALA A 123 14.30 -0.15 25.32
C ALA A 123 15.17 -0.41 24.08
N SER A 124 14.60 -1.06 23.05
CA SER A 124 15.33 -1.55 21.88
C SER A 124 15.39 -0.56 20.72
N HIS A 125 14.43 0.37 20.64
CA HIS A 125 14.31 1.32 19.52
C HIS A 125 14.29 2.75 20.04
N SER A 126 15.13 3.60 19.45
CA SER A 126 15.26 5.01 19.84
C SER A 126 14.04 5.86 19.46
N ARG A 127 13.25 5.38 18.50
CA ARG A 127 12.07 6.05 17.97
C ARG A 127 11.07 5.01 17.45
N ILE A 128 9.80 5.24 17.74
CA ILE A 128 8.69 4.42 17.24
C ILE A 128 7.60 5.36 16.74
N ASP A 129 7.33 5.32 15.44
CA ASP A 129 6.28 6.09 14.79
C ASP A 129 5.05 5.19 14.61
N LEU A 130 3.95 5.50 15.32
CA LEU A 130 2.65 4.85 15.13
C LEU A 130 1.85 5.60 14.07
N ARG A 131 1.48 4.91 12.99
CA ARG A 131 0.88 5.50 11.80
C ARG A 131 -0.43 4.83 11.43
N SER A 132 -1.48 5.63 11.36
CA SER A 132 -2.80 5.28 10.81
C SER A 132 -3.06 5.93 9.44
N ASP A 133 -2.08 6.66 8.91
CA ASP A 133 -2.15 7.35 7.61
C ASP A 133 -1.52 6.54 6.46
N LEU A 134 -1.24 5.25 6.68
CA LEU A 134 -0.64 4.36 5.68
C LEU A 134 -1.62 3.29 5.19
N LEU A 135 -1.87 3.25 3.88
CA LEU A 135 -2.56 2.18 3.18
C LEU A 135 -1.56 1.07 2.83
N ASP A 136 -1.89 -0.18 3.14
CA ASP A 136 -1.18 -1.34 2.62
C ASP A 136 -1.47 -1.50 1.12
N CYS A 137 -0.42 -1.42 0.30
CA CYS A 137 -0.57 -1.48 -1.15
C CYS A 137 -0.80 -2.91 -1.66
N GLY A 138 -0.58 -3.93 -0.84
CA GLY A 138 -0.61 -5.34 -1.26
C GLY A 138 0.50 -5.70 -2.25
N ILE A 139 1.63 -5.01 -2.18
CA ILE A 139 2.84 -5.27 -2.97
C ILE A 139 3.99 -5.46 -1.98
N ASP A 140 4.66 -6.59 -2.06
CA ASP A 140 5.78 -6.93 -1.20
C ASP A 140 6.98 -7.41 -2.01
N VAL A 141 8.16 -7.00 -1.59
CA VAL A 141 9.43 -7.56 -2.01
C VAL A 141 9.86 -8.60 -0.98
N CYS A 142 9.98 -9.86 -1.39
CA CYS A 142 10.20 -10.98 -0.49
C CYS A 142 11.47 -11.76 -0.85
N SER A 143 12.23 -12.19 0.16
CA SER A 143 13.20 -13.27 -0.01
C SER A 143 12.48 -14.63 -0.08
N PRO A 144 13.06 -15.65 -0.73
CA PRO A 144 12.52 -17.03 -0.73
C PRO A 144 12.25 -17.60 0.67
N ASP A 145 12.95 -17.10 1.71
CA ASP A 145 12.73 -17.47 3.11
C ASP A 145 11.27 -17.30 3.57
N VAL A 146 10.54 -16.32 3.01
CA VAL A 146 9.10 -16.15 3.30
C VAL A 146 8.33 -17.42 2.93
N LEU A 147 8.66 -18.05 1.79
CA LEU A 147 7.99 -19.26 1.34
C LEU A 147 8.30 -20.46 2.26
N ALA A 148 9.55 -20.55 2.73
CA ALA A 148 10.00 -21.57 3.66
C ALA A 148 9.28 -21.46 5.00
N ARG A 149 9.19 -20.24 5.59
CA ARG A 149 8.42 -19.99 6.82
C ARG A 149 6.96 -20.42 6.69
N PHE A 150 6.33 -20.14 5.54
CA PHE A 150 4.96 -20.60 5.28
C PHE A 150 4.83 -22.12 5.12
N SER A 151 5.88 -22.81 4.71
CA SER A 151 5.92 -24.27 4.62
C SER A 151 6.11 -24.93 5.98
N ASP A 152 6.90 -24.31 6.87
CA ASP A 152 7.18 -24.79 8.22
C ASP A 152 6.00 -24.53 9.18
N GLU A 153 5.44 -23.31 9.19
CA GLU A 153 4.29 -22.95 10.02
C GLU A 153 2.95 -23.26 9.32
N PHE A 154 2.27 -24.31 9.78
CA PHE A 154 1.00 -24.78 9.20
C PHE A 154 -0.22 -23.87 9.50
N ASP A 155 -0.15 -23.01 10.52
CA ASP A 155 -1.25 -22.12 10.92
C ASP A 155 -1.32 -20.81 10.12
N TYR A 156 -0.30 -20.49 9.34
CA TYR A 156 -0.29 -19.28 8.52
C TYR A 156 -1.18 -19.44 7.28
N GLN A 157 -2.38 -18.86 7.34
CA GLN A 157 -3.35 -18.80 6.24
C GLN A 157 -3.36 -17.42 5.56
N ASP A 158 -3.06 -16.35 6.29
CA ASP A 158 -3.06 -14.98 5.79
C ASP A 158 -1.69 -14.32 6.00
N VAL A 159 -1.17 -13.69 4.93
CA VAL A 159 0.16 -13.04 4.94
C VAL A 159 0.22 -11.90 5.95
N ARG A 160 -0.82 -11.09 6.04
CA ARG A 160 -0.81 -9.90 6.90
C ARG A 160 -1.14 -10.26 8.34
N ARG A 161 -2.27 -10.91 8.55
CA ARG A 161 -2.81 -11.18 9.88
C ARG A 161 -2.01 -12.21 10.66
N HIS A 162 -1.42 -13.19 9.99
CA HIS A 162 -0.67 -14.23 10.68
C HIS A 162 0.83 -14.00 10.50
N PHE A 163 1.33 -14.01 9.26
CA PHE A 163 2.79 -13.96 9.07
C PHE A 163 3.42 -12.62 9.45
N VAL A 164 2.94 -11.50 8.90
CA VAL A 164 3.50 -10.17 9.19
C VAL A 164 3.28 -9.81 10.66
N ALA A 165 2.05 -9.91 11.17
CA ALA A 165 1.74 -9.57 12.55
C ALA A 165 2.58 -10.39 13.56
N ASN A 166 2.71 -11.71 13.36
CA ASN A 166 3.53 -12.55 14.25
C ASN A 166 5.02 -12.26 14.09
N SER A 167 5.51 -12.02 12.88
CA SER A 167 6.92 -11.65 12.66
C SER A 167 7.29 -10.33 13.35
N CYS A 168 6.36 -9.37 13.38
CA CYS A 168 6.53 -8.11 14.09
C CYS A 168 6.50 -8.29 15.62
N ALA A 169 5.63 -9.18 16.11
CA ALA A 169 5.47 -9.45 17.54
C ALA A 169 6.54 -10.38 18.12
N GLU A 170 7.30 -11.09 17.28
CA GLU A 170 8.39 -11.96 17.73
C GLU A 170 9.52 -11.11 18.35
N GLU A 171 9.85 -11.40 19.61
CA GLU A 171 10.86 -10.67 20.38
C GLU A 171 12.18 -11.44 20.50
N GLU A 172 12.18 -12.74 20.15
CA GLU A 172 13.39 -13.54 20.20
C GLU A 172 14.34 -13.19 19.04
N GLU A 173 15.44 -12.51 19.36
CA GLU A 173 16.40 -11.93 18.40
C GLU A 173 16.94 -12.93 17.35
N GLY A 174 16.95 -14.23 17.68
CA GLY A 174 17.40 -15.31 16.79
C GLY A 174 16.32 -15.93 15.89
N LEU A 175 15.04 -15.75 16.22
CA LEU A 175 13.89 -16.29 15.47
C LEU A 175 13.16 -15.21 14.66
N GLN A 176 13.42 -13.95 14.98
CA GLN A 176 12.68 -12.82 14.45
C GLN A 176 12.93 -12.60 12.95
N ASN A 177 11.87 -12.76 12.17
CA ASN A 177 11.84 -12.29 10.79
C ASN A 177 11.69 -10.77 10.78
N ARG A 178 12.58 -10.05 10.11
CA ARG A 178 12.55 -8.58 10.04
C ARG A 178 11.85 -8.13 8.76
N ILE A 179 10.85 -7.28 8.95
CA ILE A 179 10.01 -6.72 7.90
C ILE A 179 10.27 -5.22 7.83
N TYR A 180 10.38 -4.70 6.61
CA TYR A 180 10.68 -3.29 6.36
C TYR A 180 9.55 -2.62 5.59
N ALA A 181 9.39 -1.32 5.77
CA ALA A 181 8.43 -0.50 5.05
C ALA A 181 9.11 0.29 3.93
N HIS A 182 8.47 0.35 2.77
CA HIS A 182 8.77 1.29 1.70
C HIS A 182 7.54 2.16 1.47
N VAL A 183 7.62 3.45 1.84
CA VAL A 183 6.53 4.39 1.62
C VAL A 183 6.68 5.01 0.23
N LEU A 184 5.63 4.92 -0.58
CA LEU A 184 5.60 5.46 -1.93
C LEU A 184 5.87 6.97 -1.94
N GLY A 185 6.62 7.41 -2.96
CA GLY A 185 6.98 8.80 -3.20
C GLY A 185 5.87 9.62 -3.85
N GLU A 186 6.18 10.89 -4.12
CA GLU A 186 5.28 11.78 -4.84
C GLU A 186 5.06 11.31 -6.29
N GLY A 187 3.82 11.42 -6.78
CA GLY A 187 3.44 10.93 -8.11
C GLY A 187 3.18 9.42 -8.21
N GLU A 188 3.54 8.66 -7.18
CA GLU A 188 3.26 7.23 -7.11
C GLU A 188 1.89 6.94 -6.48
N TYR A 189 1.22 5.97 -7.07
CA TYR A 189 -0.11 5.52 -6.74
C TYR A 189 -0.09 4.00 -6.66
N ALA A 190 -0.64 3.49 -5.55
CA ALA A 190 -0.99 2.10 -5.40
C ALA A 190 -2.19 2.02 -4.47
N ALA A 191 -3.21 1.27 -4.87
CA ALA A 191 -4.38 1.01 -4.05
C ALA A 191 -4.98 -0.34 -4.43
N ARG A 192 -5.75 -0.92 -3.52
CA ARG A 192 -6.45 -2.20 -3.70
C ARG A 192 -7.95 -2.00 -3.82
N VAL A 193 -8.57 -2.87 -4.60
CA VAL A 193 -10.03 -2.91 -4.77
C VAL A 193 -10.60 -4.05 -3.94
N HIS A 194 -11.11 -3.74 -2.76
CA HIS A 194 -11.65 -4.73 -1.81
C HIS A 194 -13.18 -4.85 -1.88
N ASP A 195 -13.86 -3.76 -2.22
CA ASP A 195 -15.31 -3.62 -2.22
C ASP A 195 -15.77 -2.57 -3.23
N PHE A 196 -17.09 -2.33 -3.32
CA PHE A 196 -17.63 -1.33 -4.25
C PHE A 196 -17.21 0.11 -3.90
N GLY A 197 -16.93 0.41 -2.63
CA GLY A 197 -16.51 1.74 -2.19
C GLY A 197 -15.12 2.07 -2.70
N THR A 198 -14.17 1.18 -2.41
CA THR A 198 -12.78 1.24 -2.90
C THR A 198 -12.72 1.13 -4.42
N TYR A 199 -13.52 0.27 -5.05
CA TYR A 199 -13.65 0.24 -6.51
C TYR A 199 -14.06 1.61 -7.08
N GLY A 200 -15.08 2.24 -6.51
CA GLY A 200 -15.55 3.56 -6.93
C GLY A 200 -14.49 4.65 -6.71
N ALA A 201 -13.72 4.57 -5.63
CA ALA A 201 -12.62 5.50 -5.34
C ALA A 201 -11.47 5.34 -6.35
N VAL A 202 -10.94 4.12 -6.50
CA VAL A 202 -9.87 3.81 -7.46
C VAL A 202 -10.28 4.16 -8.88
N SER A 203 -11.52 3.87 -9.28
CA SER A 203 -12.06 4.25 -10.60
C SER A 203 -12.03 5.76 -10.82
N ARG A 204 -12.40 6.58 -9.81
CA ARG A 204 -12.33 8.03 -9.91
C ARG A 204 -10.89 8.54 -10.00
N ASP A 205 -9.98 7.92 -9.25
CA ASP A 205 -8.55 8.27 -9.27
C ASP A 205 -7.92 7.97 -10.63
N LEU A 206 -8.23 6.82 -11.22
CA LEU A 206 -7.84 6.46 -12.59
C LEU A 206 -8.35 7.48 -13.61
N LEU A 207 -9.62 7.86 -13.52
CA LEU A 207 -10.20 8.87 -14.42
C LEU A 207 -9.55 10.26 -14.21
N ARG A 208 -9.13 10.58 -12.98
CA ARG A 208 -8.37 11.81 -12.68
C ARG A 208 -6.89 11.71 -13.02
N ARG A 209 -6.44 10.60 -13.59
CA ARG A 209 -5.05 10.32 -13.97
C ARG A 209 -4.06 10.28 -12.79
N TRP A 210 -4.53 9.92 -11.60
CA TRP A 210 -3.64 9.78 -10.43
C TRP A 210 -2.65 8.62 -10.58
N CYS A 211 -2.98 7.62 -11.40
CA CYS A 211 -2.13 6.47 -11.69
C CYS A 211 -1.39 6.60 -13.04
N TYR A 212 -1.15 7.82 -13.54
CA TYR A 212 -0.42 7.98 -14.81
C TYR A 212 0.97 7.33 -14.72
N PRO A 213 1.43 6.52 -15.70
CA PRO A 213 0.89 6.36 -17.05
C PRO A 213 -0.21 5.30 -17.22
N VAL A 214 -0.62 4.58 -16.18
CA VAL A 214 -1.66 3.53 -16.21
C VAL A 214 -3.05 4.17 -16.15
N VAL A 215 -3.51 4.72 -17.27
CA VAL A 215 -4.78 5.45 -17.39
C VAL A 215 -5.51 5.11 -18.71
N PRO A 216 -6.84 5.31 -18.81
CA PRO A 216 -7.60 4.89 -19.99
C PRO A 216 -7.15 5.48 -21.33
N ASP A 217 -6.58 6.67 -21.34
CA ASP A 217 -6.09 7.32 -22.57
C ASP A 217 -4.64 6.95 -22.94
N ASN A 218 -3.99 6.13 -22.11
CA ASN A 218 -2.63 5.64 -22.31
C ASN A 218 -2.54 4.11 -22.12
N LEU A 219 -3.62 3.40 -22.46
CA LEU A 219 -3.66 1.94 -22.42
C LEU A 219 -2.67 1.35 -23.44
N PRO A 220 -2.02 0.20 -23.12
CA PRO A 220 -1.11 -0.48 -24.04
C PRO A 220 -1.75 -0.85 -25.38
N SER A 221 -0.92 -1.01 -26.41
CA SER A 221 -1.35 -1.53 -27.71
C SER A 221 -1.89 -2.96 -27.56
N GLY A 222 -3.21 -3.12 -27.60
CA GLY A 222 -3.90 -4.38 -27.37
C GLY A 222 -5.37 -4.20 -26.98
N TYR A 223 -5.73 -3.01 -26.48
CA TYR A 223 -7.12 -2.62 -26.28
C TYR A 223 -7.71 -2.07 -27.59
N GLU A 224 -8.86 -2.61 -28.00
CA GLU A 224 -9.58 -2.18 -29.20
C GLU A 224 -10.01 -0.71 -29.12
N LYS A 225 -10.37 -0.28 -27.91
CA LYS A 225 -10.85 1.07 -27.64
C LYS A 225 -9.70 1.98 -27.26
N ARG A 226 -9.68 3.14 -27.89
CA ARG A 226 -8.78 4.25 -27.53
C ARG A 226 -9.61 5.39 -26.99
N TYR A 227 -9.09 6.04 -25.95
CA TYR A 227 -9.74 7.18 -25.34
C TYR A 227 -8.86 8.42 -25.47
N ARG A 228 -9.50 9.57 -25.64
CA ARG A 228 -8.87 10.88 -25.54
C ARG A 228 -9.36 11.55 -24.26
N TYR A 229 -8.41 12.04 -23.47
CA TYR A 229 -8.69 12.89 -22.34
C TYR A 229 -8.86 14.34 -22.80
N GLN A 230 -9.96 14.98 -22.40
CA GLN A 230 -10.25 16.37 -22.73
C GLN A 230 -10.66 17.14 -21.47
N LEU A 231 -10.11 18.35 -21.33
CA LEU A 231 -10.56 19.33 -20.37
C LEU A 231 -11.73 20.10 -21.00
N THR A 232 -12.90 20.14 -20.36
CA THR A 232 -14.00 20.98 -20.87
C THR A 232 -13.69 22.46 -20.71
N ALA A 233 -14.26 23.31 -21.58
CA ALA A 233 -14.18 24.77 -21.45
C ALA A 233 -14.53 25.21 -20.02
N GLY A 234 -13.59 25.91 -19.36
CA GLY A 234 -13.69 26.30 -17.95
C GLY A 234 -12.88 25.46 -16.95
N GLY A 235 -12.15 24.43 -17.40
CA GLY A 235 -11.14 23.73 -16.59
C GLY A 235 -11.66 22.84 -15.45
N ARG A 236 -12.98 22.81 -15.23
CA ARG A 236 -13.60 22.17 -14.05
C ARG A 236 -14.05 20.73 -14.25
N ARG A 237 -14.06 20.18 -15.48
CA ARG A 237 -14.46 18.79 -15.73
C ARG A 237 -13.48 18.07 -16.64
N PHE A 238 -13.16 16.84 -16.24
CA PHE A 238 -12.33 15.89 -16.96
C PHE A 238 -13.24 14.92 -17.71
N VAL A 239 -13.03 14.74 -19.01
CA VAL A 239 -13.89 13.87 -19.84
C VAL A 239 -13.01 12.96 -20.70
N TYR A 240 -13.30 11.65 -20.65
CA TYR A 240 -12.80 10.70 -21.63
C TYR A 240 -13.80 10.58 -22.77
N ARG A 241 -13.30 10.65 -24.00
CA ARG A 241 -14.07 10.37 -25.21
C ARG A 241 -13.43 9.23 -25.97
N GLU A 242 -14.20 8.20 -26.30
CA GLU A 242 -13.75 7.12 -27.17
C GLU A 242 -13.43 7.70 -28.56
N THR A 243 -12.24 7.45 -29.06
CA THR A 243 -11.87 7.78 -30.43
C THR A 243 -12.32 6.63 -31.31
N LYS A 244 -13.20 6.91 -32.30
CA LYS A 244 -13.52 5.92 -33.33
C LYS A 244 -12.21 5.51 -34.01
N GLY A 245 -11.88 4.22 -33.95
CA GLY A 245 -10.81 3.66 -34.79
C GLY A 245 -11.14 4.02 -36.22
N GLY A 246 -10.17 4.55 -36.96
CA GLY A 246 -10.30 4.74 -38.39
C GLY A 246 -10.54 3.37 -39.01
N GLY A 247 -11.80 3.03 -39.28
CA GLY A 247 -12.13 1.99 -40.24
C GLY A 247 -11.44 2.39 -41.53
N GLY A 248 -10.51 1.55 -41.98
CA GLY A 248 -9.83 1.75 -43.24
C GLY A 248 -10.86 1.98 -44.33
N SER A 249 -10.73 3.10 -45.03
CA SER A 249 -11.22 3.22 -46.39
C SER A 249 -10.44 2.20 -47.22
N ALA A 250 -10.99 0.99 -47.38
CA ALA A 250 -10.67 0.16 -48.52
C ALA A 250 -11.39 0.80 -49.72
N GLY A 251 -10.60 1.11 -50.75
CA GLY A 251 -11.07 1.77 -51.98
C GLY A 251 -11.87 0.88 -52.91
#